data_AF-A0A8J5EQD0-F1
#
_entry.id   AF-A0A8J5EQD0-F1
#
_cell.length_a   1.000
_cell.length_b   1.000
_cell.length_c   1.000
_cell.angle_alpha   90.00
_cell.angle_beta   90.00
_cell.angle_gamma   90.00
#
_symmetry.space_group_name_H-M   'P 1'
#
loop_
_entity.id
_entity.type
_entity.pdbx_description
1 polymer ?
#
loop_
_entity_poly.entity_id
_entity_poly.type
_entity_poly.pdbx_seq_one_letter_code
_entity_poly.pdbx_strand_id
1 'polypeptide(L)'
;MMDHSGHEMPMPDMPGHGDMPEMCSMNMIFNWDTKGMCVVFPWWHVKTHVGMVLTVVAVVFISAGYEYVRKLSRDIDAAFKATDCDLEPLINPDVRPSDQKKIKIYKSIFYGFQVGYSFLLMLVFMTYNAWLMAAVAIGAGVGYFIWGGESSERSMSCH
;
A
#
# COMPACT_ATOMS: atom_id res chain seq x y z
N MET A 1 33.29 -1.51 56.97
CA MET A 1 32.27 -2.44 56.45
C MET A 1 30.95 -1.70 56.53
N MET A 2 30.39 -1.30 55.38
CA MET A 2 29.10 -0.62 55.29
C MET A 2 28.03 -1.68 55.02
N ASP A 3 27.03 -1.75 55.89
CA ASP A 3 25.91 -2.67 55.83
C ASP A 3 24.82 -2.09 54.91
N HIS A 4 24.44 -2.83 53.86
CA HIS A 4 23.37 -2.45 52.95
C HIS A 4 22.04 -3.00 53.48
N SER A 5 21.28 -2.17 54.19
CA SER A 5 19.91 -2.48 54.61
C SER A 5 18.98 -2.59 53.39
N GLY A 6 18.50 -3.80 53.12
CA GLY A 6 17.49 -4.08 52.09
C GLY A 6 16.16 -3.41 52.42
N HIS A 7 15.60 -2.68 51.46
CA HIS A 7 14.21 -2.22 51.50
C HIS A 7 13.34 -3.24 50.77
N GLU A 8 12.60 -4.03 51.55
CA GLU A 8 11.53 -4.91 51.07
C GLU A 8 10.25 -4.07 50.92
N MET A 9 9.80 -3.85 49.68
CA MET A 9 8.50 -3.25 49.41
C MET A 9 7.50 -4.39 49.09
N PRO A 10 6.37 -4.51 49.81
CA PRO A 10 5.36 -5.52 49.49
C PRO A 10 4.64 -5.16 48.19
N MET A 11 4.69 -6.07 47.21
CA MET A 11 3.93 -5.99 45.96
C MET A 11 2.43 -6.24 46.23
N PRO A 12 1.51 -5.41 45.73
CA PRO A 12 0.08 -5.70 45.80
C PRO A 12 -0.33 -6.82 44.82
N ASP A 13 -1.09 -7.80 45.31
CA ASP A 13 -1.76 -8.84 44.52
C ASP A 13 -2.82 -8.21 43.59
N MET A 14 -2.72 -8.47 42.27
CA MET A 14 -3.73 -8.11 41.27
C MET A 14 -4.67 -9.31 41.00
N PRO A 15 -6.00 -9.16 41.14
CA PRO A 15 -6.97 -10.21 40.85
C PRO A 15 -7.50 -10.15 39.41
N GLY A 16 -7.86 -11.31 38.85
CA GLY A 16 -9.08 -11.44 38.03
C GLY A 16 -8.96 -11.44 36.51
N HIS A 17 -9.16 -12.65 35.97
CA HIS A 17 -9.44 -13.06 34.59
C HIS A 17 -10.51 -12.22 33.84
N GLY A 18 -10.27 -11.90 32.56
CA GLY A 18 -11.31 -11.41 31.63
C GLY A 18 -10.75 -10.72 30.38
N ASP A 19 -10.93 -11.36 29.21
CA ASP A 19 -10.61 -10.87 27.86
C ASP A 19 -9.18 -10.39 27.61
N MET A 20 -8.29 -11.37 27.37
CA MET A 20 -7.06 -11.08 26.63
C MET A 20 -7.47 -10.64 25.21
N PRO A 21 -7.19 -9.41 24.75
CA PRO A 21 -7.37 -9.07 23.35
C PRO A 21 -6.55 -10.05 22.52
N GLU A 22 -7.17 -10.67 21.51
CA GLU A 22 -6.52 -11.63 20.63
C GLU A 22 -5.20 -11.05 20.09
N MET A 23 -4.10 -11.49 20.69
CA MET A 23 -2.75 -11.02 20.40
C MET A 23 -2.34 -11.49 19.01
N CYS A 24 -2.02 -10.56 18.11
CA CYS A 24 -1.50 -10.87 16.78
C CYS A 24 -0.20 -11.67 16.94
N SER A 25 -0.11 -12.85 16.34
CA SER A 25 1.13 -13.64 16.29
C SER A 25 2.16 -12.87 15.46
N MET A 26 3.15 -12.26 16.11
CA MET A 26 4.24 -11.54 15.45
C MET A 26 5.44 -12.48 15.28
N ASN A 27 5.49 -13.20 14.16
CA ASN A 27 6.68 -13.94 13.77
C ASN A 27 7.56 -13.06 12.88
N MET A 28 8.78 -12.74 13.31
CA MET A 28 9.75 -11.94 12.52
C MET A 28 10.64 -12.81 11.63
N ILE A 29 10.20 -14.03 11.33
CA ILE A 29 10.85 -14.99 10.43
C ILE A 29 9.83 -15.48 9.42
N PHE A 30 10.28 -15.83 8.20
CA PHE A 30 9.42 -16.35 7.13
C PHE A 30 8.50 -17.48 7.64
N ASN A 31 7.19 -17.27 7.56
CA ASN A 31 6.18 -18.14 8.15
C ASN A 31 5.05 -18.51 7.20
N TRP A 32 4.49 -19.70 7.42
CA TRP A 32 3.34 -20.27 6.69
C TRP A 32 2.07 -20.33 7.56
N ASP A 33 2.04 -19.55 8.64
CA ASP A 33 0.91 -19.56 9.56
C ASP A 33 -0.35 -19.01 8.88
N THR A 34 -1.48 -19.63 9.19
CA THR A 34 -2.79 -19.33 8.61
C THR A 34 -3.79 -18.83 9.65
N LYS A 35 -3.36 -18.63 10.91
CA LYS A 35 -4.20 -18.17 12.02
C LYS A 35 -3.58 -16.98 12.75
N GLY A 36 -4.42 -16.06 13.22
CA GLY A 36 -4.05 -15.12 14.28
C GLY A 36 -3.12 -13.99 13.85
N MET A 37 -3.09 -13.61 12.58
CA MET A 37 -2.23 -12.55 12.06
C MET A 37 -3.02 -11.30 11.65
N CYS A 38 -2.39 -10.15 11.84
CA CYS A 38 -2.90 -8.83 11.49
C CYS A 38 -2.13 -8.33 10.26
N VAL A 39 -2.82 -8.01 9.15
CA VAL A 39 -2.16 -7.81 7.84
C VAL A 39 -1.52 -6.43 7.70
N VAL A 40 -2.31 -5.37 7.86
CA VAL A 40 -1.83 -3.96 7.84
C VAL A 40 -2.31 -3.23 9.08
N PHE A 41 -3.53 -3.54 9.49
CA PHE A 41 -4.19 -2.88 10.59
C PHE A 41 -4.80 -3.90 11.55
N PRO A 42 -4.91 -3.56 12.84
CA PRO A 42 -5.45 -4.47 13.86
C PRO A 42 -6.92 -4.87 13.60
N TRP A 43 -7.68 -4.07 12.83
CA TRP A 43 -9.05 -4.44 12.44
C TRP A 43 -9.12 -5.46 11.31
N TRP A 44 -8.06 -5.59 10.50
CA TRP A 44 -7.98 -6.59 9.44
C TRP A 44 -7.25 -7.82 9.96
N HIS A 45 -7.93 -8.56 10.81
CA HIS A 45 -7.41 -9.76 11.47
C HIS A 45 -8.01 -11.04 10.88
N VAL A 46 -7.16 -12.02 10.57
CA VAL A 46 -7.56 -13.31 10.00
C VAL A 46 -7.64 -14.39 11.09
N LYS A 47 -8.86 -14.73 11.53
CA LYS A 47 -9.11 -15.75 12.57
C LYS A 47 -9.22 -17.18 12.04
N THR A 48 -9.56 -17.35 10.76
CA THR A 48 -9.97 -18.65 10.18
C THR A 48 -9.22 -18.95 8.88
N HIS A 49 -9.11 -20.25 8.54
CA HIS A 49 -8.52 -20.70 7.27
C HIS A 49 -9.24 -20.13 6.03
N VAL A 50 -10.57 -20.00 6.08
CA VAL A 50 -11.36 -19.35 5.02
C VAL A 50 -11.06 -17.85 4.94
N GLY A 51 -10.93 -17.19 6.10
CA GLY A 51 -10.51 -15.80 6.17
C GLY A 51 -9.14 -15.57 5.53
N MET A 52 -8.24 -16.55 5.59
CA MET A 52 -6.93 -16.47 4.95
C MET A 52 -7.03 -16.49 3.43
N VAL A 53 -7.80 -17.42 2.86
CA VAL A 53 -8.02 -17.48 1.40
C VAL A 53 -8.67 -16.19 0.90
N LEU A 54 -9.68 -15.68 1.61
CA LEU A 54 -10.31 -14.40 1.27
C LEU A 54 -9.32 -13.24 1.29
N THR A 55 -8.44 -13.21 2.29
CA THR A 55 -7.41 -12.18 2.40
C THR A 55 -6.38 -12.28 1.28
N VAL A 56 -5.93 -13.49 0.93
CA VAL A 56 -5.03 -13.72 -0.20
C VAL A 56 -5.66 -13.21 -1.50
N VAL A 57 -6.92 -13.56 -1.76
CA VAL A 57 -7.67 -13.09 -2.92
C VAL A 57 -7.79 -11.56 -2.92
N ALA A 58 -8.13 -10.97 -1.77
CA ALA A 58 -8.20 -9.51 -1.64
C ALA A 58 -6.85 -8.83 -1.91
N VAL A 59 -5.74 -9.39 -1.40
CA VAL A 59 -4.39 -8.85 -1.64
C VAL A 59 -3.98 -8.98 -3.10
N VAL A 60 -4.35 -10.08 -3.78
CA VAL A 60 -4.16 -10.20 -5.24
C VAL A 60 -4.87 -9.07 -5.98
N PHE A 61 -6.15 -8.81 -5.67
CA PHE A 61 -6.90 -7.72 -6.30
C PHE A 61 -6.33 -6.34 -5.97
N ILE A 62 -5.93 -6.10 -4.73
CA ILE A 62 -5.29 -4.85 -4.29
C ILE A 62 -3.95 -4.66 -5.00
N SER A 63 -3.15 -5.72 -5.16
CA SER A 63 -1.86 -5.64 -5.85
C SER A 63 -2.03 -5.44 -7.36
N ALA A 64 -2.99 -6.11 -8.00
CA ALA A 64 -3.32 -5.88 -9.42
C ALA A 64 -3.85 -4.45 -9.64
N GLY A 65 -4.70 -3.96 -8.73
CA GLY A 65 -5.23 -2.60 -8.74
C GLY A 65 -4.15 -1.52 -8.61
N TYR A 66 -3.04 -1.80 -7.91
CA TYR A 66 -1.91 -0.88 -7.83
C TYR A 66 -1.27 -0.64 -9.22
N GLU A 67 -1.10 -1.68 -10.03
CA GLU A 67 -0.59 -1.52 -11.40
C GLU A 67 -1.57 -0.76 -12.31
N TYR A 68 -2.88 -0.89 -12.09
CA TYR A 68 -3.89 -0.04 -12.74
C TYR A 68 -3.74 1.43 -12.36
N VAL A 69 -3.65 1.73 -11.06
CA VAL A 69 -3.42 3.11 -10.55
C VAL A 69 -2.11 3.67 -11.12
N ARG A 70 -1.05 2.84 -11.18
CA ARG A 70 0.24 3.21 -11.74
C ARG A 70 0.17 3.50 -13.24
N LYS A 71 -0.61 2.73 -14.01
CA LYS A 71 -0.89 3.02 -15.42
C LYS A 71 -1.60 4.37 -15.55
N LEU A 72 -2.68 4.56 -14.79
CA LEU A 72 -3.45 5.80 -14.84
C LEU A 72 -2.57 7.03 -14.51
N SER A 73 -1.71 6.95 -13.49
CA SER A 73 -0.75 8.02 -13.18
C SER A 73 0.16 8.34 -14.38
N ARG A 74 0.69 7.32 -15.07
CA ARG A 74 1.54 7.50 -16.25
C ARG A 74 0.79 8.09 -17.43
N ASP A 75 -0.43 7.63 -17.68
CA ASP A 75 -1.26 8.09 -18.80
C ASP A 75 -1.69 9.55 -18.59
N ILE A 76 -2.05 9.91 -17.36
CA ILE A 76 -2.34 11.30 -16.97
C ILE A 76 -1.09 12.17 -17.18
N ASP A 77 0.08 11.71 -16.73
CA ASP A 77 1.34 12.45 -16.90
C ASP A 77 1.74 12.62 -18.37
N ALA A 78 1.54 11.59 -19.20
CA ALA A 78 1.80 11.64 -20.63
C ALA A 78 0.84 12.59 -21.34
N ALA A 79 -0.45 12.57 -21.01
CA ALA A 79 -1.45 13.47 -21.58
C ALA A 79 -1.16 14.95 -21.25
N PHE A 80 -0.79 15.24 -20.00
CA PHE A 80 -0.39 16.58 -19.61
C PHE A 80 0.91 17.02 -20.27
N LYS A 81 1.89 16.14 -20.41
CA LYS A 81 3.15 16.45 -21.10
C LYS A 81 2.95 16.72 -22.60
N ALA A 82 2.08 15.95 -23.26
CA ALA A 82 1.71 16.20 -24.66
C ALA A 82 1.04 17.57 -24.82
N THR A 83 0.14 17.92 -23.89
CA THR A 83 -0.50 19.25 -23.85
C THR A 83 0.51 20.39 -23.69
N ASP A 84 1.61 20.15 -22.96
CA ASP A 84 2.70 21.12 -22.76
C ASP A 84 3.60 21.23 -24.01
N CYS A 85 3.90 20.12 -24.70
CA CYS A 85 4.73 20.12 -25.91
C CYS A 85 4.03 20.70 -27.15
N ASP A 86 2.70 20.57 -27.27
CA ASP A 86 1.91 21.31 -28.28
C ASP A 86 1.90 22.84 -28.00
N LEU A 87 2.40 23.27 -26.84
CA LEU A 87 2.28 24.63 -26.30
C LEU A 87 3.62 25.41 -26.26
N GLU A 88 4.53 25.21 -27.22
CA GLU A 88 5.67 26.11 -27.44
C GLU A 88 5.77 26.54 -28.92
N PRO A 89 5.84 27.86 -29.29
CA PRO A 89 5.68 29.10 -28.52
C PRO A 89 4.88 30.17 -29.31
N LEU A 90 3.60 29.98 -29.60
CA LEU A 90 2.77 31.04 -30.18
C LEU A 90 1.34 30.99 -29.61
N ILE A 91 0.97 32.02 -28.85
CA ILE A 91 -0.42 32.51 -28.73
C ILE A 91 -1.38 31.60 -27.95
N ASN A 92 -1.32 31.57 -26.61
CA ASN A 92 -2.54 31.37 -25.79
C ASN A 92 -2.36 31.83 -24.34
N PRO A 93 -2.57 33.14 -24.04
CA PRO A 93 -2.60 33.65 -22.67
C PRO A 93 -3.86 33.25 -21.86
N ASP A 94 -4.79 32.48 -22.45
CA ASP A 94 -6.10 32.17 -21.83
C ASP A 94 -6.25 30.74 -21.31
N VAL A 95 -5.17 30.08 -20.90
CA VAL A 95 -5.35 28.99 -19.94
C VAL A 95 -5.66 29.63 -18.60
N ARG A 96 -6.95 29.72 -18.27
CA ARG A 96 -7.45 30.29 -17.02
C ARG A 96 -6.57 29.80 -15.85
N PRO A 97 -5.91 30.69 -15.10
CA PRO A 97 -4.96 30.29 -14.04
C PRO A 97 -5.62 29.46 -12.94
N SER A 98 -6.94 29.50 -12.82
CA SER A 98 -7.73 28.63 -11.94
C SER A 98 -7.72 27.17 -12.36
N ASP A 99 -7.67 26.86 -13.66
CA ASP A 99 -7.82 25.49 -14.15
C ASP A 99 -6.48 24.75 -14.17
N GLN A 100 -5.37 25.46 -14.45
CA GLN A 100 -4.00 24.94 -14.25
C GLN A 100 -3.71 24.57 -12.79
N LYS A 101 -4.14 25.41 -11.84
CA LYS A 101 -3.98 25.13 -10.40
C LYS A 101 -4.76 23.90 -9.97
N LYS A 102 -6.01 23.73 -10.43
CA LYS A 102 -6.83 22.54 -10.11
C LYS A 102 -6.20 21.26 -10.64
N ILE A 103 -5.72 21.28 -11.88
CA ILE A 103 -5.01 20.16 -12.51
C ILE A 103 -3.76 19.78 -11.69
N LYS A 104 -2.93 20.77 -11.37
CA LYS A 104 -1.70 20.57 -10.59
C LYS A 104 -2.00 19.99 -9.21
N ILE A 105 -3.02 20.51 -8.52
CA ILE A 105 -3.46 20.00 -7.21
C ILE A 105 -3.96 18.57 -7.34
N TYR A 106 -4.82 18.28 -8.31
CA TYR A 106 -5.38 16.95 -8.52
C TYR A 106 -4.27 15.92 -8.79
N LYS A 107 -3.32 16.25 -9.67
CA LYS A 107 -2.14 15.42 -9.96
C LYS A 107 -1.28 15.17 -8.72
N SER A 108 -0.98 16.21 -7.93
CA SER A 108 -0.20 16.05 -6.69
C SER A 108 -0.89 15.15 -5.66
N ILE A 109 -2.22 15.26 -5.52
CA ILE A 109 -3.01 14.41 -4.63
C ILE A 109 -2.98 12.96 -5.12
N PHE A 110 -3.20 12.72 -6.41
CA PHE A 110 -3.19 11.38 -6.99
C PHE A 110 -1.81 10.71 -6.89
N TYR A 111 -0.73 11.48 -7.11
CA TYR A 111 0.63 11.03 -6.88
C TYR A 111 0.87 10.65 -5.42
N GLY A 112 0.44 11.49 -4.46
CA GLY A 112 0.53 11.18 -3.04
C GLY A 112 -0.20 9.90 -2.66
N PHE A 113 -1.42 9.70 -3.18
CA PHE A 113 -2.18 8.47 -2.99
C PHE A 113 -1.46 7.24 -3.57
N GLN A 114 -0.90 7.35 -4.78
CA GLN A 114 -0.16 6.28 -5.43
C GLN A 114 1.08 5.88 -4.63
N VAL A 115 1.84 6.84 -4.11
CA VAL A 115 2.99 6.57 -3.24
C VAL A 115 2.54 5.91 -1.93
N GLY A 116 1.47 6.41 -1.31
CA GLY A 116 0.88 5.81 -0.11
C GLY A 116 0.47 4.35 -0.32
N TYR A 117 -0.17 4.04 -1.45
CA TYR A 117 -0.54 2.67 -1.83
C TYR A 117 0.70 1.77 -1.93
N SER A 118 1.78 2.25 -2.57
CA SER A 118 3.04 1.49 -2.65
C SER A 118 3.60 1.15 -1.27
N PHE A 119 3.52 2.07 -0.30
CA PHE A 119 3.94 1.79 1.07
C PHE A 119 3.05 0.76 1.76
N LEU A 120 1.74 0.77 1.53
CA LEU A 120 0.84 -0.27 2.06
C LEU A 120 1.22 -1.66 1.54
N LEU A 121 1.48 -1.81 0.24
CA LEU A 121 1.91 -3.08 -0.34
C LEU A 121 3.27 -3.53 0.20
N MET A 122 4.20 -2.60 0.41
CA MET A 122 5.48 -2.88 1.06
C MET A 122 5.29 -3.36 2.51
N LEU A 123 4.38 -2.74 3.26
CA LEU A 123 4.02 -3.19 4.61
C LEU A 123 3.45 -4.61 4.60
N VAL A 124 2.57 -4.94 3.65
CA VAL A 124 2.06 -6.30 3.47
C VAL A 124 3.19 -7.29 3.20
N PHE A 125 4.15 -6.93 2.35
CA PHE A 125 5.32 -7.78 2.08
C PHE A 125 6.20 -7.97 3.33
N MET A 126 6.33 -6.94 4.16
CA MET A 126 7.06 -6.98 5.44
C MET A 126 6.34 -7.78 6.54
N THR A 127 5.14 -8.33 6.30
CA THR A 127 4.49 -9.26 7.25
C THR A 127 5.15 -10.64 7.30
N TYR A 128 6.13 -10.90 6.41
CA TYR A 128 6.90 -12.15 6.29
C TYR A 128 6.06 -13.43 6.08
N ASN A 129 4.76 -13.31 5.80
CA ASN A 129 3.89 -14.44 5.53
C ASN A 129 3.96 -14.88 4.07
N ALA A 130 4.33 -16.15 3.84
CA ALA A 130 4.52 -16.71 2.51
C ALA A 130 3.30 -16.57 1.59
N TRP A 131 2.09 -16.76 2.13
CA TRP A 131 0.85 -16.68 1.35
C TRP A 131 0.57 -15.25 0.88
N LEU A 132 0.85 -14.24 1.70
CA LEU A 132 0.67 -12.83 1.34
C LEU A 132 1.75 -12.35 0.36
N MET A 133 3.00 -12.77 0.56
CA MET A 133 4.08 -12.50 -0.39
C MET A 133 3.77 -13.07 -1.78
N ALA A 134 3.30 -14.32 -1.83
CA ALA A 134 2.86 -14.96 -3.06
C ALA A 134 1.66 -14.21 -3.68
N ALA A 135 0.69 -13.78 -2.86
CA ALA A 135 -0.46 -12.99 -3.31
C ALA A 135 -0.05 -11.67 -3.97
N VAL A 136 0.90 -10.94 -3.38
CA VAL A 136 1.44 -9.69 -3.97
C VAL A 136 2.19 -9.98 -5.26
N ALA A 137 3.03 -11.01 -5.32
CA ALA A 137 3.77 -11.37 -6.54
C ALA A 137 2.82 -11.77 -7.69
N ILE A 138 1.83 -12.61 -7.40
CA ILE A 138 0.80 -13.03 -8.37
C ILE A 138 -0.04 -11.82 -8.80
N GLY A 139 -0.48 -11.00 -7.85
CA GLY A 139 -1.27 -9.80 -8.13
C GLY A 139 -0.52 -8.80 -9.01
N ALA A 140 0.78 -8.57 -8.76
CA ALA A 140 1.61 -7.72 -9.60
C ALA A 140 1.78 -8.32 -11.01
N GLY A 141 1.99 -9.63 -11.12
CA GLY A 141 2.06 -10.32 -12.41
C GLY A 141 0.76 -10.22 -13.21
N VAL A 142 -0.39 -10.46 -12.57
CA VAL A 142 -1.72 -10.32 -13.18
C VAL A 142 -2.00 -8.87 -13.58
N GLY A 143 -1.69 -7.92 -12.70
CA GLY A 143 -1.86 -6.49 -12.99
C GLY A 143 -1.03 -6.03 -14.19
N TYR A 144 0.23 -6.47 -14.25
CA TYR A 144 1.10 -6.21 -15.40
C TYR A 144 0.57 -6.86 -16.67
N PHE A 145 0.06 -8.09 -16.61
CA PHE A 145 -0.50 -8.76 -17.77
C PHE A 145 -1.72 -8.03 -18.36
N ILE A 146 -2.62 -7.52 -17.51
CA ILE A 146 -3.84 -6.84 -17.96
C ILE A 146 -3.57 -5.40 -18.42
N TRP A 147 -2.74 -4.64 -17.68
CA TRP A 147 -2.56 -3.20 -17.89
C TRP A 147 -1.16 -2.78 -18.37
N GLY A 148 -0.17 -3.67 -18.40
CA GLY A 148 1.21 -3.37 -18.81
C GLY A 148 1.42 -3.21 -20.32
N GLY A 149 0.43 -3.57 -21.15
CA GLY A 149 0.59 -3.66 -22.61
C GLY A 149 0.47 -2.38 -23.43
N GLU A 150 0.21 -1.20 -22.84
CA GLU A 150 -0.28 -0.04 -23.62
C GLU A 150 0.50 1.27 -23.43
N SER A 151 1.82 1.22 -23.26
CA SER A 151 2.67 2.44 -23.26
C SER A 151 3.58 2.61 -24.47
N SER A 152 3.50 1.75 -25.51
CA SER A 152 4.46 1.83 -26.63
C SER A 152 3.94 2.36 -27.97
N GLU A 153 2.63 2.50 -28.20
CA GLU A 153 2.13 2.91 -29.54
C GLU A 153 1.63 4.36 -29.66
N ARG A 154 1.48 5.12 -28.57
CA ARG A 154 0.99 6.52 -28.63
C ARG A 154 2.07 7.61 -28.54
N SER A 155 3.35 7.26 -28.67
CA SER A 155 4.46 8.24 -28.63
C SER A 155 5.22 8.38 -29.95
N MET A 156 4.60 8.08 -31.10
CA MET A 156 5.16 8.41 -32.42
C MET A 156 4.22 9.31 -33.23
N SER A 157 3.64 10.35 -32.62
CA SER A 157 2.88 11.37 -33.37
C SER A 157 3.20 12.82 -33.03
N CYS A 158 4.28 13.08 -32.29
CA CYS A 158 4.90 14.41 -32.28
C CYS A 158 6.21 14.30 -33.05
N HIS A 159 6.13 14.46 -34.37
CA HIS A 159 7.24 14.76 -35.26
C HIS A 159 6.84 15.97 -36.11
#